data_AF-A0A7S1WLS6-F1
#
_entry.id   AF-A0A7S1WLS6-F1
#
_cell.length_a   1.000
_cell.length_b   1.000
_cell.length_c   1.000
_cell.angle_alpha   90.00
_cell.angle_beta   90.00
_cell.angle_gamma   90.00
#
_symmetry.space_group_name_H-M   'P 1'
#
loop_
_entity.id
_entity.type
_entity.pdbx_description
1 polymer ?
#
loop_
_entity_poly.entity_id
_entity_poly.type
_entity_poly.pdbx_seq_one_letter_code
_entity_poly.pdbx_strand_id
1 'polypeptide(L)'
;DPDLKGFVGGFADATHGYLVPYDNGARFGKVARFALGAFAPASVEILDLAAVDPDLKGFVGGFADATHGYLVPYNNGAYFGKVARFSIAAAATTTATLTATATSTATPSTTWTAAVQLESSCTPDFLLCPLLAEYSHLNYAV
;
A
#
# COMPACT_ATOMS: atom_id res chain seq x y z
N ASP A 1 6.91 8.46 15.12
CA ASP A 1 5.53 8.01 15.35
C ASP A 1 5.57 6.93 16.43
N PRO A 2 4.92 7.12 17.60
CA PRO A 2 4.91 6.15 18.70
C PRO A 2 4.15 4.85 18.39
N ASP A 3 3.39 4.81 17.29
CA ASP A 3 2.59 3.65 16.87
C ASP A 3 3.42 2.62 16.09
N LEU A 4 4.68 2.91 15.76
CA LEU A 4 5.56 2.01 15.00
C LEU A 4 6.18 0.91 15.88
N LYS A 5 5.33 0.04 16.42
CA LYS A 5 5.72 -1.17 17.14
C LYS A 5 4.67 -2.26 16.93
N GLY A 6 5.01 -3.50 17.26
CA GLY A 6 4.05 -4.61 17.09
C GLY A 6 3.97 -5.18 15.67
N PHE A 7 5.05 -5.05 14.90
CA PHE A 7 5.19 -5.66 13.59
C PHE A 7 5.43 -7.17 13.70
N VAL A 8 4.96 -7.94 12.71
CA VAL A 8 5.21 -9.37 12.58
C VAL A 8 5.64 -9.68 11.16
N GLY A 9 6.89 -10.13 11.01
CA GLY A 9 7.50 -10.35 9.71
C GLY A 9 7.95 -9.06 9.03
N GLY A 10 8.35 -9.21 7.78
CA GLY A 10 8.90 -8.14 6.95
C GLY A 10 9.41 -8.71 5.64
N PHE A 11 9.65 -7.82 4.69
CA PHE A 11 10.30 -8.16 3.43
C PHE A 11 11.20 -7.00 3.00
N ALA A 12 11.99 -7.23 1.97
CA ALA A 12 12.89 -6.23 1.43
C ALA A 12 12.82 -6.23 -0.10
N ASP A 13 13.03 -5.06 -0.69
CA ASP A 13 13.50 -4.92 -2.06
C ASP A 13 15.03 -4.72 -2.08
N ALA A 14 15.60 -4.33 -3.22
CA ALA A 14 17.04 -4.11 -3.35
C ALA A 14 17.59 -2.94 -2.51
N THR A 15 16.73 -2.01 -2.09
CA THR A 15 17.08 -0.70 -1.52
C THR A 15 16.39 -0.42 -0.18
N HIS A 16 15.22 -1.00 0.07
CA HIS A 16 14.40 -0.74 1.25
C HIS A 16 13.93 -2.02 1.95
N GLY A 17 13.82 -1.93 3.27
CA GLY A 17 13.14 -2.92 4.11
C GLY A 17 11.74 -2.44 4.49
N TYR A 18 10.80 -3.37 4.62
CA TYR A 18 9.40 -3.14 4.94
C TYR A 18 9.00 -3.96 6.16
N LEU A 19 8.42 -3.31 7.17
CA LEU A 19 7.87 -3.96 8.35
C LEU A 19 6.36 -4.13 8.22
N VAL A 20 5.89 -5.35 8.49
CA VAL A 20 4.49 -5.73 8.28
C VAL A 20 3.69 -5.50 9.57
N PRO A 21 2.61 -4.68 9.53
CA PRO A 21 1.86 -4.30 10.72
C PRO A 21 0.90 -5.40 11.19
N TYR A 22 0.92 -5.69 12.49
CA TYR A 22 0.08 -6.73 13.10
C TYR A 22 -0.72 -6.26 14.31
N ASP A 23 -0.08 -6.04 15.46
CA ASP A 23 -0.76 -5.71 16.72
C ASP A 23 0.04 -4.78 17.61
N ASN A 24 -0.58 -3.66 18.01
CA ASN A 24 -0.03 -2.75 19.00
C ASN A 24 -1.07 -2.44 20.09
N GLY A 25 -1.65 -3.49 20.68
CA GLY A 25 -2.84 -3.39 21.56
C GLY A 25 -4.15 -3.27 20.78
N ALA A 26 -4.08 -2.91 19.50
CA ALA A 26 -5.12 -3.06 18.50
C ALA A 26 -4.49 -3.35 17.13
N ARG A 27 -5.29 -3.93 16.23
CA ARG A 27 -4.91 -4.18 14.84
C ARG A 27 -4.70 -2.84 14.13
N PHE A 28 -3.60 -2.73 13.40
CA PHE A 28 -3.25 -1.52 12.67
C PHE A 28 -2.71 -1.84 11.28
N GLY A 29 -2.68 -0.82 10.41
CA GLY A 29 -2.37 -0.94 8.98
C GLY A 29 -1.21 -0.05 8.52
N LYS A 30 -0.35 0.39 9.43
CA LYS A 30 0.80 1.27 9.12
C LYS A 30 2.02 0.44 8.75
N VAL A 31 2.37 0.37 7.47
CA VAL A 31 3.61 -0.25 6.98
C VAL A 31 4.74 0.75 7.17
N ALA A 32 5.83 0.33 7.83
CA ALA A 32 7.04 1.14 7.92
C ALA A 32 8.04 0.68 6.87
N ARG A 33 8.61 1.62 6.11
CA ARG A 33 9.71 1.39 5.17
C ARG A 33 10.96 2.14 5.64
N PHE A 34 12.14 1.57 5.44
CA PHE A 34 13.42 2.23 5.73
C PHE A 34 14.49 1.86 4.70
N ALA A 35 15.49 2.74 4.52
CA ALA A 35 16.59 2.48 3.60
C ALA A 35 17.57 1.45 4.17
N LEU A 36 17.95 0.43 3.38
CA LEU A 36 18.89 -0.62 3.79
C LEU A 36 20.35 -0.16 3.78
N GLY A 37 20.70 0.79 2.90
CA GLY A 37 22.10 1.20 2.71
C GLY A 37 22.67 2.01 3.88
N ALA A 38 22.03 3.12 4.24
CA ALA A 38 22.53 4.04 5.26
C ALA A 38 21.82 3.90 6.63
N PHE A 39 20.75 3.08 6.70
CA PHE A 39 19.88 2.88 7.87
C PHE A 39 19.83 4.06 8.84
N ALA A 40 19.15 5.13 8.43
CA ALA A 40 19.03 6.37 9.20
C ALA A 40 17.59 6.57 9.70
N PRO A 41 17.37 7.12 10.91
CA PRO A 41 16.03 7.41 11.41
C PRO A 41 15.20 8.30 10.46
N ALA A 42 15.86 9.22 9.75
CA ALA A 42 15.24 10.10 8.77
C ALA A 42 14.75 9.38 7.49
N SER A 43 15.19 8.14 7.26
CA SER A 43 14.76 7.32 6.11
C SER A 43 13.48 6.52 6.36
N VAL A 44 12.92 6.61 7.57
CA VAL A 44 11.69 5.88 7.91
C VAL A 44 10.49 6.60 7.30
N GLU A 45 9.81 5.90 6.41
CA GLU A 45 8.57 6.32 5.77
C GLU A 45 7.42 5.43 6.22
N ILE A 46 6.20 5.97 6.24
CA ILE A 46 5.01 5.28 6.74
C ILE A 46 3.95 5.30 5.65
N LEU A 47 3.41 4.12 5.33
CA LEU A 47 2.21 3.96 4.53
C LEU A 47 1.06 3.52 5.42
N ASP A 48 0.02 4.35 5.53
CA ASP A 48 -1.19 4.03 6.28
C ASP A 48 -2.26 3.41 5.36
N LEU A 49 -2.41 2.10 5.42
CA LEU A 49 -3.40 1.36 4.64
C LEU A 49 -4.82 1.57 5.17
N ALA A 50 -4.98 1.84 6.46
CA ALA A 50 -6.29 2.06 7.08
C ALA A 50 -6.92 3.40 6.67
N ALA A 51 -6.10 4.34 6.19
CA ALA A 51 -6.57 5.56 5.55
C ALA A 51 -7.21 5.32 4.18
N VAL A 52 -6.90 4.19 3.52
CA VAL A 52 -7.47 3.78 2.23
C VAL A 52 -8.70 2.88 2.43
N ASP A 53 -8.55 1.83 3.23
CA ASP A 53 -9.65 0.94 3.63
C ASP A 53 -9.45 0.57 5.12
N PRO A 54 -10.42 0.91 6.00
CA PRO A 54 -10.30 0.69 7.44
C PRO A 54 -10.14 -0.78 7.85
N ASP A 55 -10.40 -1.74 6.96
CA ASP A 55 -10.23 -3.17 7.20
C ASP A 55 -8.80 -3.69 6.92
N LEU A 56 -7.94 -2.89 6.27
CA LEU A 56 -6.57 -3.30 5.91
C LEU A 56 -5.63 -3.21 7.12
N LYS A 57 -5.80 -4.14 8.05
CA LYS A 57 -5.05 -4.24 9.31
C LYS A 57 -4.76 -5.71 9.64
N GLY A 58 -3.74 -5.97 10.45
CA GLY A 58 -3.52 -7.30 11.01
C GLY A 58 -2.91 -8.30 10.03
N PHE A 59 -1.81 -7.92 9.40
CA PHE A 59 -1.01 -8.75 8.49
C PHE A 59 0.14 -9.43 9.26
N VAL A 60 0.65 -10.56 8.76
CA VAL A 60 1.74 -11.31 9.43
C VAL A 60 2.94 -11.60 8.54
N GLY A 61 2.85 -11.22 7.27
CA GLY A 61 3.93 -11.35 6.32
C GLY A 61 3.70 -10.47 5.10
N GLY A 62 4.70 -10.47 4.23
CA GLY A 62 4.61 -9.79 2.95
C GLY A 62 5.72 -10.28 2.03
N PHE A 63 5.55 -9.97 0.76
CA PHE A 63 6.54 -10.25 -0.28
C PHE A 63 6.47 -9.15 -1.32
N ALA A 64 7.48 -9.10 -2.19
CA ALA A 64 7.59 -8.11 -3.23
C ALA A 64 7.88 -8.76 -4.59
N ASP A 65 7.38 -8.14 -5.64
CA ASP A 65 7.94 -8.26 -6.98
C ASP A 65 8.84 -7.03 -7.28
N ALA A 66 9.25 -6.83 -8.53
CA ALA A 66 10.12 -5.72 -8.89
C ALA A 66 9.47 -4.32 -8.77
N THR A 67 8.14 -4.27 -8.66
CA THR A 67 7.32 -3.05 -8.78
C THR A 67 6.30 -2.89 -7.65
N HIS A 68 5.86 -3.98 -7.03
CA HIS A 68 4.82 -3.99 -6.00
C HIS A 68 5.22 -4.78 -4.76
N GLY A 69 4.78 -4.28 -3.61
CA GLY A 69 4.75 -4.99 -2.34
C GLY A 69 3.35 -5.54 -2.07
N TYR A 70 3.28 -6.72 -1.45
CA TYR A 70 2.07 -7.44 -1.10
C TYR A 70 2.07 -7.79 0.39
N LEU A 71 0.94 -7.62 1.07
CA LEU A 71 0.78 -8.05 2.46
C LEU A 71 -0.11 -9.29 2.56
N VAL A 72 0.34 -10.25 3.37
CA VAL A 72 -0.37 -11.50 3.62
C VAL A 72 -1.37 -11.29 4.77
N PRO A 73 -2.69 -11.32 4.51
CA PRO A 73 -3.69 -11.10 5.54
C PRO A 73 -3.68 -12.23 6.56
N TYR A 74 -4.04 -11.90 7.80
CA TYR A 74 -4.18 -12.88 8.86
C TYR A 74 -5.42 -12.60 9.69
N ASN A 75 -5.35 -11.73 10.70
CA ASN A 75 -6.45 -11.54 11.65
C ASN A 75 -6.71 -10.07 11.94
N ASN A 76 -7.95 -9.64 11.75
CA ASN A 76 -8.45 -8.33 12.13
C ASN A 76 -9.75 -8.47 12.95
N GLY A 77 -9.65 -9.10 14.14
CA GLY A 77 -10.81 -9.49 14.94
C GLY A 77 -11.45 -10.81 14.47
N ALA A 78 -11.35 -11.11 13.18
CA ALA A 78 -11.56 -12.42 12.57
C ALA A 78 -10.52 -12.66 11.46
N TYR A 79 -10.35 -13.91 11.03
CA TYR A 79 -9.54 -14.20 9.85
C TYR A 79 -10.16 -13.55 8.60
N PHE A 80 -9.34 -12.94 7.75
CA PHE A 80 -9.80 -12.20 6.58
C PHE A 80 -8.93 -12.46 5.35
N GLY A 81 -9.44 -12.14 4.16
CA GLY A 81 -8.81 -12.45 2.87
C GLY A 81 -8.48 -11.25 1.99
N LYS A 82 -8.57 -10.01 2.51
CA LYS A 82 -8.22 -8.80 1.73
C LYS A 82 -6.69 -8.65 1.65
N VAL A 83 -6.14 -8.79 0.44
CA VAL A 83 -4.71 -8.59 0.18
C VAL A 83 -4.45 -7.12 -0.13
N ALA A 84 -3.48 -6.51 0.53
CA ALA A 84 -3.03 -5.17 0.19
C ALA A 84 -1.84 -5.25 -0.79
N ARG A 85 -1.94 -4.55 -1.92
CA ARG A 85 -0.85 -4.32 -2.87
C ARG A 85 -0.49 -2.84 -2.90
N PHE A 86 0.79 -2.48 -2.93
CA PHE A 86 1.22 -1.09 -3.10
C PHE A 86 2.46 -0.97 -3.98
N SER A 87 2.61 0.17 -4.64
CA SER A 87 3.78 0.42 -5.50
C SER A 87 5.05 0.60 -4.64
N ILE A 88 6.09 -0.13 -5.00
CA ILE A 88 7.45 -0.02 -4.43
C ILE A 88 8.50 0.30 -5.50
N ALA A 89 8.08 0.44 -6.76
CA ALA A 89 8.97 0.83 -7.84
C ALA A 89 9.67 2.14 -7.46
N ALA A 90 10.99 2.18 -7.65
CA ALA A 90 11.73 3.43 -7.55
C ALA A 90 11.04 4.45 -8.47
N ALA A 91 10.61 5.59 -7.92
CA ALA A 91 10.11 6.67 -8.74
C ALA A 91 11.13 6.91 -9.84
N ALA A 92 10.76 6.63 -11.09
CA ALA A 92 11.65 6.85 -12.22
C ALA A 92 12.07 8.31 -12.15
N THR A 93 13.31 8.55 -11.76
CA THR A 93 13.88 9.89 -11.79
C THR A 93 14.04 10.18 -13.26
N THR A 94 12.97 10.71 -13.85
CA THR A 94 13.00 11.15 -15.24
C THR A 94 13.84 12.42 -15.18
N THR A 95 15.16 12.27 -15.36
CA THR A 95 16.02 13.40 -15.69
C THR A 95 15.62 13.84 -17.08
N ALA A 96 14.50 14.55 -17.18
CA ALA A 96 14.21 15.34 -18.34
C ALA A 96 15.34 16.38 -18.41
N THR A 97 16.29 16.19 -19.32
CA THR A 97 17.12 17.30 -19.80
C THR A 97 16.18 18.29 -20.48
N LEU A 98 15.54 19.14 -19.68
CA LEU A 98 14.70 20.23 -20.13
C LEU A 98 15.60 21.23 -20.86
N THR A 99 15.68 21.11 -22.18
CA THR A 99 15.94 22.26 -23.04
C THR A 99 14.59 22.73 -23.57
N ALA A 100 13.84 23.43 -22.73
CA ALA A 100 12.64 24.12 -23.16
C ALA A 100 12.37 25.33 -22.26
N THR A 101 12.38 26.49 -22.89
CA THR A 101 11.88 27.77 -22.38
C THR A 101 10.38 27.62 -22.10
N ALA A 102 10.02 27.17 -20.91
CA ALA A 102 8.65 27.17 -20.43
C ALA A 102 8.63 27.57 -18.95
N THR A 103 8.11 28.77 -18.68
CA THR A 103 7.79 29.24 -17.35
C THR A 103 6.50 28.56 -16.90
N SER A 104 6.59 27.33 -16.45
CA SER A 104 5.53 26.70 -15.65
C SER A 104 6.16 26.15 -14.38
N THR A 105 5.84 26.81 -13.27
CA THR A 105 6.25 26.45 -11.93
C THR A 105 5.53 25.15 -11.53
N ALA A 106 6.04 24.01 -11.98
CA ALA A 106 5.62 22.72 -11.49
C ALA A 106 6.34 22.44 -10.17
N THR A 107 5.59 22.45 -9.07
CA THR A 107 6.07 22.03 -7.75
C THR A 107 6.31 20.52 -7.78
N PRO A 108 7.52 20.02 -7.51
CA PRO A 108 7.75 18.58 -7.40
C PRO A 108 6.98 18.02 -6.20
N SER A 109 6.16 16.99 -6.42
CA SER A 109 5.41 16.29 -5.38
C SER A 109 6.19 15.05 -4.93
N THR A 110 6.72 15.10 -3.71
CA THR A 110 7.46 14.02 -3.05
C THR A 110 6.52 13.14 -2.22
N THR A 111 5.53 12.51 -2.85
CA THR A 111 4.56 11.66 -2.14
C THR A 111 4.45 10.30 -2.82
N TRP A 112 4.98 9.28 -2.14
CA TRP A 112 4.70 7.88 -2.45
C TRP A 112 3.21 7.63 -2.23
N THR A 113 2.42 7.73 -3.30
CA THR A 113 0.97 7.53 -3.24
C THR A 113 0.72 6.05 -3.51
N ALA A 114 0.20 5.32 -2.52
CA ALA A 114 -0.20 3.94 -2.72
C ALA A 114 -1.53 3.87 -3.48
N ALA A 115 -1.50 3.32 -4.70
CA ALA A 115 -2.70 2.77 -5.31
C ALA A 115 -2.88 1.34 -4.77
N VAL A 116 -3.71 1.19 -3.73
CA VAL A 116 -4.11 -0.15 -3.26
C VAL A 116 -5.19 -0.67 -4.20
N GLN A 117 -4.84 -1.66 -5.01
CA GLN A 117 -5.83 -2.42 -5.80
C GLN A 117 -6.39 -3.52 -4.89
N LEU A 118 -7.66 -3.38 -4.51
CA LEU A 118 -8.43 -4.40 -3.81
C LEU A 118 -8.90 -5.44 -4.83
N GLU A 119 -8.07 -6.44 -5.11
CA GLU A 119 -8.52 -7.58 -5.90
C GLU A 119 -9.39 -8.46 -5.01
N SER A 120 -10.70 -8.22 -5.06
CA SER A 120 -11.69 -9.13 -4.46
C SER A 120 -11.63 -10.45 -5.22
N SER A 121 -11.37 -11.55 -4.52
CA SER A 121 -11.19 -12.89 -5.07
C SER A 121 -12.50 -13.52 -5.58
N CYS A 122 -13.26 -12.81 -6.42
CA CYS A 122 -14.39 -13.39 -7.16
C CYS A 122 -13.88 -14.22 -8.36
N THR A 123 -13.43 -15.42 -8.00
CA THR A 123 -13.49 -16.73 -8.69
C THR A 123 -12.85 -16.95 -10.07
N PRO A 124 -12.09 -18.05 -10.26
CA PRO A 124 -11.78 -18.58 -11.58
C PRO A 124 -12.89 -19.55 -11.97
N ASP A 125 -13.80 -19.14 -12.86
CA ASP A 125 -14.21 -19.97 -13.99
C ASP A 125 -15.21 -19.23 -14.88
N PHE A 126 -14.80 -19.08 -16.14
CA PHE A 126 -15.64 -18.95 -17.33
C PHE A 126 -16.51 -17.68 -17.50
N LEU A 127 -16.01 -16.78 -18.37
CA LEU A 127 -16.76 -15.96 -19.34
C LEU A 127 -18.12 -15.40 -18.89
N LEU A 128 -18.12 -14.16 -18.37
CA LEU A 128 -19.09 -13.06 -18.64
C LEU A 128 -18.98 -12.02 -17.51
N CYS A 129 -18.22 -10.96 -17.73
CA CYS A 129 -18.35 -9.73 -16.94
C CYS A 129 -18.84 -8.63 -17.87
N PRO A 130 -20.16 -8.40 -18.03
CA PRO A 130 -20.62 -7.15 -18.59
C PRO A 130 -20.60 -6.11 -17.47
N LEU A 131 -19.67 -5.18 -17.63
CA LEU A 131 -19.83 -3.75 -17.39
C LEU A 131 -21.20 -3.35 -16.81
N LEU A 132 -21.25 -2.95 -15.54
CA LEU A 132 -22.20 -1.95 -15.08
C LEU A 132 -21.48 -0.97 -14.14
N ALA A 133 -20.95 0.06 -14.78
CA ALA A 133 -21.05 1.40 -14.24
C ALA A 133 -22.53 1.72 -13.95
N GLU A 134 -22.83 2.27 -12.77
CA GLU A 134 -23.94 3.16 -12.39
C GLU A 134 -24.04 3.10 -10.85
N TYR A 135 -23.53 4.06 -10.07
CA TYR A 135 -24.09 5.40 -9.84
C TYR A 135 -25.62 5.45 -9.88
N SER A 136 -26.28 5.20 -8.74
CA SER A 136 -27.25 6.15 -8.17
C SER A 136 -27.84 5.65 -6.85
N HIS A 137 -28.13 6.62 -5.99
CA HIS A 137 -28.97 6.52 -4.81
C HIS A 137 -30.25 5.73 -5.06
N LEU A 138 -30.71 4.97 -4.06
CA LEU A 138 -32.08 5.06 -3.50
C LEU A 138 -32.25 4.12 -2.30
N ASN A 139 -32.83 4.68 -1.23
CA ASN A 139 -33.40 3.97 -0.09
C ASN A 139 -34.46 2.96 -0.55
N TYR A 140 -34.57 1.79 0.10
CA TYR A 140 -35.82 1.38 0.74
C TYR A 140 -35.60 0.16 1.65
N ALA A 141 -36.23 0.20 2.82
CA ALA A 141 -36.39 -0.92 3.75
C ALA A 141 -37.55 -1.81 3.33
N VAL A 142 -37.46 -3.12 3.56
CA VAL A 142 -38.57 -3.95 4.08
C VAL A 142 -37.96 -4.97 5.04
#